data_AF-A0A533WG41-F1
#
_entry.id   AF-A0A533WG41-F1
#
_cell.length_a   1.000
_cell.length_b   1.000
_cell.length_c   1.000
_cell.angle_alpha   90.00
_cell.angle_beta   90.00
_cell.angle_gamma   90.00
#
_symmetry.space_group_name_H-M   'P 1'
#
loop_
_entity.id
_entity.type
_entity.pdbx_description
1 polymer ?
#
loop_
_entity_poly.entity_id
_entity_poly.type
_entity_poly.pdbx_seq_one_letter_code
_entity_poly.pdbx_strand_id
1 'polypeptide(L)'
;MNATTGAVWLGHCRTGGRLYLRRDELHPGMNLIGNGVGSLAAVVARACDEAGMKTLVLDFGGRLSERLPNLETRSFGNFLYDSMRMEEKASLNAELAASAYTMALNLSFEQEGFLNSAIQSIALEQGVASPASLSDQLNLTGEFRGHTADELKGKLAALRSLNLTGETGVVRKMMEKSSVASFSAAESHQAAEVAVMLFLAKVLALSASGAKPPDVLIVGEANRIFSNLPVTRHGNRLLITLLSSEMARVFASEATYGLDHHFVETAPTRILSSSLWNEVSGGRSPLGGLYSPQQAAGRRYAESALILTPNMFLLQDSARGYEEAFVPRNFEPLTTQEPPQEPLPRKDDTSLVKQILEIASTYEKATRGSIVSYLSVENPKEEVEKTVDRLQSEGYLTVMGADVKRDSPLHSVRLTQSGYDLMKRLS
;
A
#
# COMPACT_ATOMS: atom_id res chain seq x y z
N MET A 1 -29.44 7.28 25.92
CA MET A 1 -28.66 6.29 25.14
C MET A 1 -28.19 7.00 23.88
N ASN A 2 -26.87 7.16 23.71
CA ASN A 2 -26.28 8.10 22.74
C ASN A 2 -26.37 7.57 21.30
N ALA A 3 -26.93 8.39 20.40
CA ALA A 3 -27.12 8.10 18.98
C ALA A 3 -25.82 8.15 18.12
N THR A 4 -24.64 8.06 18.75
CA THR A 4 -23.32 8.28 18.10
C THR A 4 -22.44 7.04 18.04
N THR A 5 -22.84 5.92 18.65
CA THR A 5 -22.15 4.64 18.47
C THR A 5 -22.30 4.14 17.03
N GLY A 6 -21.22 4.14 16.26
CA GLY A 6 -21.17 3.65 14.87
C GLY A 6 -21.25 4.73 13.77
N ALA A 7 -21.21 6.02 14.11
CA ALA A 7 -21.14 7.10 13.13
C ALA A 7 -19.68 7.44 12.77
N VAL A 8 -19.33 7.35 11.49
CA VAL A 8 -17.97 7.57 10.98
C VAL A 8 -17.77 9.05 10.66
N TRP A 9 -17.16 9.79 11.58
CA TRP A 9 -16.93 11.22 11.39
C TRP A 9 -15.81 11.47 10.36
N LEU A 10 -16.13 12.15 9.25
CA LEU A 10 -15.15 12.44 8.20
C LEU A 10 -14.55 13.83 8.26
N GLY A 11 -15.30 14.82 8.77
CA GLY A 11 -14.86 16.20 8.70
C GLY A 11 -15.94 17.22 9.00
N HIS A 12 -15.75 18.42 8.46
CA HIS A 12 -16.62 19.57 8.68
C HIS A 12 -17.32 19.98 7.39
N CYS A 13 -18.65 20.06 7.42
CA CYS A 13 -19.43 20.53 6.28
C CYS A 13 -19.13 22.00 5.98
N ARG A 14 -19.18 22.39 4.71
CA ARG A 14 -18.99 23.78 4.27
C ARG A 14 -19.99 24.73 4.92
N THR A 15 -21.22 24.25 5.10
CA THR A 15 -22.34 24.98 5.69
C THR A 15 -22.29 25.04 7.22
N GLY A 16 -21.27 24.42 7.83
CA GLY A 16 -21.13 24.27 9.28
C GLY A 16 -21.61 22.90 9.77
N GLY A 17 -21.08 22.47 10.92
CA GLY A 17 -21.38 21.15 11.49
C GLY A 17 -20.38 20.06 11.08
N ARG A 18 -20.67 18.82 11.51
CA ARG A 18 -19.82 17.65 11.27
C ARG A 18 -20.46 16.75 10.22
N LEU A 19 -19.65 16.31 9.26
CA LEU A 19 -20.05 15.31 8.28
C LEU A 19 -19.79 13.91 8.86
N TYR A 20 -20.85 13.14 9.05
CA TYR A 20 -20.79 11.75 9.47
C TYR A 20 -21.26 10.85 8.34
N LEU A 21 -20.51 9.77 8.09
CA LEU A 21 -21.03 8.63 7.35
C LEU A 21 -21.71 7.66 8.30
N ARG A 22 -22.87 7.17 7.88
CA ARG A 22 -23.56 6.07 8.55
C ARG A 22 -23.07 4.73 8.01
N ARG A 23 -23.19 3.67 8.80
CA ARG A 23 -22.74 2.32 8.39
C ARG A 23 -23.44 1.82 7.11
N ASP A 24 -24.71 2.18 6.93
CA ASP A 24 -25.51 1.88 5.75
C ASP A 24 -25.12 2.69 4.51
N GLU A 25 -24.36 3.78 4.66
CA GLU A 25 -23.77 4.53 3.53
C GLU A 25 -22.44 3.91 3.10
N LEU A 26 -21.72 3.26 4.01
CA LEU A 26 -20.47 2.56 3.71
C LEU A 26 -20.69 1.18 3.07
N HIS A 27 -21.74 0.47 3.50
CA HIS A 27 -21.97 -0.92 3.11
C HIS A 27 -22.22 -1.15 1.61
N PRO A 28 -22.98 -0.31 0.89
CA PRO A 28 -23.12 -0.44 -0.57
C PRO A 28 -21.77 -0.32 -1.31
N GLY A 29 -20.82 0.41 -0.72
CA GLY A 29 -19.53 0.73 -1.30
C GLY A 29 -19.40 2.24 -1.55
N MET A 30 -18.18 2.75 -1.40
CA MET A 30 -17.85 4.15 -1.57
C MET A 30 -16.60 4.32 -2.46
N ASN A 31 -16.66 5.25 -3.40
CA ASN A 31 -15.52 5.59 -4.26
C ASN A 31 -14.94 6.95 -3.86
N LEU A 32 -13.64 7.04 -3.64
CA LEU A 32 -12.89 8.28 -3.46
C LEU A 32 -12.08 8.54 -4.73
N ILE A 33 -12.38 9.63 -5.44
CA ILE A 33 -11.82 9.89 -6.78
C ILE A 33 -11.17 11.27 -6.87
N GLY A 34 -9.95 11.30 -7.40
CA GLY A 34 -9.23 12.52 -7.75
C GLY A 34 -8.11 12.87 -6.77
N ASN A 35 -7.46 14.02 -6.99
CA ASN A 35 -6.27 14.40 -6.24
C ASN A 35 -6.51 14.46 -4.72
N GLY A 36 -5.57 13.91 -3.94
CA GLY A 36 -5.58 13.96 -2.48
C GLY A 36 -6.45 12.90 -1.80
N VAL A 37 -7.15 12.05 -2.56
CA VAL A 37 -8.02 11.02 -1.97
C VAL A 37 -7.27 9.91 -1.25
N GLY A 38 -5.97 9.70 -1.51
CA GLY A 38 -5.14 8.83 -0.68
C GLY A 38 -5.09 9.32 0.77
N SER A 39 -5.00 10.64 0.97
CA SER A 39 -5.09 11.25 2.31
C SER A 39 -6.45 11.02 2.95
N LEU A 40 -7.52 11.15 2.16
CA LEU A 40 -8.89 10.94 2.61
C LEU A 40 -9.15 9.46 2.94
N ALA A 41 -8.55 8.51 2.23
CA ALA A 41 -8.67 7.09 2.53
C ALA A 41 -8.12 6.75 3.92
N ALA A 42 -6.98 7.35 4.31
CA ALA A 42 -6.47 7.24 5.68
C ALA A 42 -7.42 7.88 6.70
N VAL A 43 -8.05 9.02 6.34
CA VAL A 43 -9.06 9.66 7.19
C VAL A 43 -10.25 8.73 7.44
N VAL A 44 -10.75 8.09 6.38
CA VAL A 44 -11.86 7.12 6.46
C VAL A 44 -11.44 5.92 7.29
N ALA A 45 -10.25 5.37 7.07
CA ALA A 45 -9.74 4.21 7.80
C ALA A 45 -9.73 4.46 9.31
N ARG A 46 -9.15 5.59 9.73
CA ARG A 46 -9.10 5.98 11.14
C ARG A 46 -10.49 6.27 11.70
N ALA A 47 -11.37 6.88 10.91
CA ALA A 47 -12.73 7.14 11.34
C ALA A 47 -13.57 5.87 11.56
N CYS A 48 -13.37 4.85 10.73
CA CYS A 48 -13.99 3.55 10.89
C CYS A 48 -13.46 2.83 12.15
N ASP A 49 -12.15 2.85 12.37
CA ASP A 49 -11.53 2.26 13.56
C ASP A 49 -12.00 2.93 14.86
N GLU A 50 -12.03 4.27 14.89
CA GLU A 50 -12.58 5.04 16.03
C GLU A 50 -14.07 4.78 16.27
N ALA A 51 -14.83 4.42 15.22
CA ALA A 51 -16.22 4.01 15.32
C ALA A 51 -16.40 2.53 15.75
N GLY A 52 -15.30 1.81 16.02
CA GLY A 52 -15.28 0.41 16.43
C GLY A 52 -15.47 -0.60 15.29
N MET A 53 -15.24 -0.18 14.04
CA MET A 53 -15.33 -1.04 12.85
C MET A 53 -13.96 -1.65 12.53
N LYS A 54 -13.93 -2.96 12.32
CA LYS A 54 -12.71 -3.66 11.91
C LYS A 54 -12.33 -3.27 10.49
N THR A 55 -11.27 -2.48 10.36
CA THR A 55 -10.87 -1.90 9.08
C THR A 55 -9.63 -2.60 8.55
N LEU A 56 -9.73 -3.19 7.36
CA LEU A 56 -8.61 -3.78 6.64
C LEU A 56 -8.21 -2.85 5.49
N VAL A 57 -6.98 -2.36 5.51
CA VAL A 57 -6.45 -1.43 4.50
C VAL A 57 -5.45 -2.15 3.61
N LEU A 58 -5.64 -2.12 2.28
CA LEU A 58 -4.67 -2.56 1.29
C LEU A 58 -3.86 -1.34 0.84
N ASP A 59 -2.62 -1.25 1.28
CA ASP A 59 -1.72 -0.13 1.02
C ASP A 59 -0.67 -0.49 -0.03
N PHE A 60 -0.92 -0.05 -1.26
CA PHE A 60 -0.08 -0.35 -2.42
C PHE A 60 1.33 0.25 -2.29
N GLY A 61 1.40 1.54 -1.97
CA GLY A 61 2.64 2.33 -2.04
C GLY A 61 3.24 2.72 -0.69
N GLY A 62 2.69 2.25 0.43
CA GLY A 62 3.17 2.61 1.78
C GLY A 62 2.62 3.94 2.31
N ARG A 63 1.92 4.71 1.47
CA ARG A 63 1.44 6.06 1.82
C ARG A 63 0.32 6.07 2.85
N LEU A 64 -0.48 4.99 2.92
CA LEU A 64 -1.56 4.88 3.88
C LEU A 64 -1.04 4.43 5.25
N SER A 65 -0.13 3.46 5.28
CA SER A 65 0.47 2.93 6.51
C SER A 65 1.22 4.00 7.30
N GLU A 66 1.98 4.89 6.65
CA GLU A 66 2.62 6.06 7.29
C GLU A 66 1.63 6.96 8.05
N ARG A 67 0.37 7.00 7.60
CA ARG A 67 -0.68 7.86 8.16
C ARG A 67 -1.59 7.14 9.15
N LEU A 68 -1.36 5.84 9.35
CA LEU A 68 -2.15 4.96 10.19
C LEU A 68 -1.28 4.25 11.25
N PRO A 69 -0.49 4.98 12.07
CA PRO A 69 0.47 4.38 13.00
C PRO A 69 -0.19 3.53 14.10
N ASN A 70 -1.48 3.72 14.35
CA ASN A 70 -2.23 2.99 15.37
C ASN A 70 -2.77 1.63 14.88
N LEU A 71 -2.75 1.38 13.57
CA LEU A 71 -3.19 0.11 13.00
C LEU A 71 -1.99 -0.84 12.85
N GLU A 72 -2.23 -2.12 13.12
CA GLU A 72 -1.21 -3.15 12.94
C GLU A 72 -0.86 -3.26 11.45
N THR A 73 0.34 -2.80 11.09
CA THR A 73 0.83 -2.85 9.70
C THR A 73 1.70 -4.08 9.51
N ARG A 74 1.35 -4.92 8.54
CA ARG A 74 2.17 -6.06 8.12
C ARG A 74 2.67 -5.83 6.71
N SER A 75 3.95 -6.08 6.49
CA SER A 75 4.56 -6.07 5.15
C SER A 75 4.18 -7.33 4.38
N PHE A 76 4.10 -7.24 3.05
CA PHE A 76 3.69 -8.34 2.17
C PHE A 76 4.52 -9.61 2.38
N GLY A 77 5.81 -9.50 2.72
CA GLY A 77 6.65 -10.66 3.02
C GLY A 77 6.10 -11.55 4.15
N ASN A 78 5.33 -10.99 5.08
CA ASN A 78 4.77 -11.73 6.22
C ASN A 78 3.52 -12.55 5.84
N PHE A 79 2.74 -12.10 4.86
CA PHE A 79 1.42 -12.68 4.57
C PHE A 79 1.27 -13.24 3.14
N LEU A 80 2.22 -12.97 2.24
CA LEU A 80 2.09 -13.37 0.84
C LEU A 80 2.00 -14.90 0.68
N TYR A 81 2.82 -15.64 1.43
CA TYR A 81 2.77 -17.11 1.42
C TYR A 81 1.37 -17.63 1.77
N ASP A 82 0.78 -17.13 2.87
CA ASP A 82 -0.57 -17.46 3.31
C ASP A 82 -1.63 -17.07 2.25
N SER A 83 -1.41 -15.95 1.56
CA SER A 83 -2.31 -15.44 0.51
C SER A 83 -2.38 -16.36 -0.71
N MET A 84 -1.26 -17.02 -1.05
CA MET A 84 -1.18 -17.94 -2.20
C MET A 84 -1.58 -19.37 -1.85
N ARG A 85 -1.85 -19.68 -0.58
CA ARG A 85 -2.16 -21.05 -0.14
C ARG A 85 -3.63 -21.40 -0.42
N MET A 86 -3.85 -22.52 -1.10
CA MET A 86 -5.16 -22.93 -1.64
C MET A 86 -5.86 -23.95 -0.71
N GLU A 87 -6.26 -23.53 0.49
CA GLU A 87 -6.89 -24.44 1.48
C GLU A 87 -8.41 -24.23 1.60
N GLU A 88 -8.84 -22.97 1.66
CA GLU A 88 -10.20 -22.59 2.00
C GLU A 88 -11.08 -22.53 0.76
N LYS A 89 -12.18 -23.29 0.73
CA LYS A 89 -13.04 -23.45 -0.45
C LYS A 89 -12.17 -23.57 -1.72
N ALA A 90 -11.29 -24.56 -1.72
CA ALA A 90 -10.18 -24.72 -2.68
C ALA A 90 -10.54 -24.37 -4.14
N SER A 91 -11.69 -24.85 -4.63
CA SER A 91 -12.17 -24.54 -5.99
C SER A 91 -12.48 -23.05 -6.19
N LEU A 92 -13.18 -22.39 -5.26
CA LEU A 92 -13.46 -20.95 -5.33
C LEU A 92 -12.17 -20.14 -5.20
N ASN A 93 -11.30 -20.49 -4.24
CA ASN A 93 -10.03 -19.79 -4.05
C ASN A 93 -9.16 -19.89 -5.32
N ALA A 94 -9.13 -21.06 -5.95
CA ALA A 94 -8.44 -21.27 -7.22
C ALA A 94 -9.00 -20.39 -8.35
N GLU A 95 -10.32 -20.29 -8.48
CA GLU A 95 -10.94 -19.40 -9.48
C GLU A 95 -10.63 -17.92 -9.21
N LEU A 96 -10.66 -17.50 -7.94
CA LEU A 96 -10.33 -16.12 -7.55
C LEU A 96 -8.85 -15.80 -7.76
N ALA A 97 -7.96 -16.74 -7.46
CA ALA A 97 -6.52 -16.60 -7.70
C ALA A 97 -6.19 -16.56 -9.21
N ALA A 98 -6.87 -17.38 -10.02
CA ALA A 98 -6.75 -17.32 -11.48
C ALA A 98 -7.19 -15.94 -12.00
N SER A 99 -8.35 -15.44 -11.53
CA SER A 99 -8.83 -14.10 -11.86
C SER A 99 -7.84 -13.01 -11.42
N ALA A 100 -7.21 -13.15 -10.26
CA ALA A 100 -6.20 -12.22 -9.76
C ALA A 100 -4.98 -12.13 -10.70
N TYR A 101 -4.41 -13.28 -11.09
CA TYR A 101 -3.29 -13.30 -12.04
C TYR A 101 -3.70 -12.74 -13.41
N THR A 102 -4.87 -13.12 -13.91
CA THR A 102 -5.38 -12.67 -15.21
C THR A 102 -5.50 -11.16 -15.29
N MET A 103 -6.03 -10.54 -14.24
CA MET A 103 -6.15 -9.09 -14.19
C MET A 103 -4.80 -8.40 -14.08
N ALA A 104 -3.98 -8.78 -13.09
CA ALA A 104 -2.71 -8.09 -12.84
C ALA A 104 -1.68 -8.28 -13.98
N LEU A 105 -1.76 -9.38 -14.73
CA LEU A 105 -0.89 -9.65 -15.87
C LEU A 105 -1.53 -9.33 -17.23
N ASN A 106 -2.79 -8.84 -17.25
CA ASN A 106 -3.59 -8.57 -18.44
C ASN A 106 -3.54 -9.76 -19.43
N LEU A 107 -3.95 -10.94 -18.95
CA LEU A 107 -3.87 -12.19 -19.69
C LEU A 107 -5.04 -12.36 -20.66
N SER A 108 -4.82 -13.14 -21.72
CA SER A 108 -5.88 -13.57 -22.63
C SER A 108 -6.77 -14.66 -21.99
N PHE A 109 -7.95 -14.89 -22.56
CA PHE A 109 -8.86 -15.96 -22.12
C PHE A 109 -8.20 -17.36 -22.16
N GLU A 110 -7.36 -17.62 -23.17
CA GLU A 110 -6.63 -18.88 -23.27
C GLU A 110 -5.58 -19.01 -22.14
N GLN A 111 -4.85 -17.94 -21.85
CA GLN A 111 -3.89 -17.89 -20.74
C GLN A 111 -4.57 -18.06 -19.37
N GLU A 112 -5.75 -17.45 -19.18
CA GLU A 112 -6.58 -17.64 -18.00
C GLU A 112 -7.03 -19.10 -17.85
N GLY A 113 -7.42 -19.76 -18.95
CA GLY A 113 -7.80 -21.17 -18.95
C GLY A 113 -6.66 -22.10 -18.50
N PHE A 114 -5.44 -21.83 -18.96
CA PHE A 114 -4.24 -22.56 -18.52
C PHE A 114 -3.95 -22.33 -17.04
N LEU A 115 -4.00 -21.07 -16.57
CA LEU A 115 -3.80 -20.75 -15.15
C LEU A 115 -4.85 -21.37 -14.26
N ASN A 116 -6.13 -21.26 -14.61
CA ASN A 116 -7.20 -21.85 -13.82
C ASN A 116 -7.01 -23.36 -13.69
N SER A 117 -6.70 -24.05 -14.79
CA SER A 117 -6.43 -25.50 -14.75
C SER A 117 -5.25 -25.85 -13.85
N ALA A 118 -4.14 -25.09 -13.96
CA ALA A 118 -2.96 -25.30 -13.11
C ALA A 118 -3.24 -25.02 -11.62
N ILE A 119 -3.94 -23.93 -11.30
CA ILE A 119 -4.29 -23.56 -9.92
C ILE A 119 -5.26 -24.57 -9.31
N GLN A 120 -6.25 -25.06 -10.07
CA GLN A 120 -7.16 -26.10 -9.59
C GLN A 120 -6.40 -27.39 -9.25
N SER A 121 -5.41 -27.78 -10.07
CA SER A 121 -4.51 -28.91 -9.75
C SER A 121 -3.76 -28.69 -8.43
N ILE A 122 -3.16 -27.50 -8.25
CA ILE A 122 -2.49 -27.13 -6.99
C ILE A 122 -3.46 -27.15 -5.81
N ALA A 123 -4.69 -26.69 -6.01
CA ALA A 123 -5.72 -26.61 -4.97
C ALA A 123 -6.20 -28.00 -4.53
N LEU A 124 -6.23 -29.01 -5.42
CA LEU A 124 -6.51 -30.40 -5.05
C LEU A 124 -5.47 -30.95 -4.07
N GLU A 125 -4.22 -30.51 -4.19
CA GLU A 125 -3.10 -30.89 -3.31
C GLU A 125 -2.96 -29.96 -2.10
N GLN A 126 -3.86 -28.98 -1.91
CA GLN A 126 -3.76 -27.93 -0.90
C GLN A 126 -2.42 -27.17 -0.94
N GLY A 127 -1.88 -27.02 -2.14
CA GLY A 127 -0.59 -26.41 -2.38
C GLY A 127 -0.61 -24.87 -2.37
N VAL A 128 0.45 -24.29 -2.91
CA VAL A 128 0.65 -22.84 -2.97
C VAL A 128 0.68 -22.42 -4.44
N ALA A 129 -0.23 -21.53 -4.85
CA ALA A 129 -0.30 -21.00 -6.21
C ALA A 129 0.74 -19.90 -6.44
N SER A 130 2.02 -20.20 -6.13
CA SER A 130 3.13 -19.27 -6.38
C SER A 130 3.51 -19.25 -7.87
N PRO A 131 4.14 -18.18 -8.39
CA PRO A 131 4.59 -18.16 -9.79
C PRO A 131 5.49 -19.33 -10.19
N ALA A 132 6.36 -19.80 -9.29
CA ALA A 132 7.17 -21.00 -9.51
C ALA A 132 6.31 -22.25 -9.60
N SER A 133 5.43 -22.48 -8.63
CA SER A 133 4.53 -23.65 -8.62
C SER A 133 3.62 -23.70 -9.85
N LEU A 134 3.16 -22.54 -10.32
CA LEU A 134 2.38 -22.43 -11.55
C LEU A 134 3.22 -22.75 -12.78
N SER A 135 4.44 -22.24 -12.85
CA SER A 135 5.36 -22.57 -13.95
C SER A 135 5.66 -24.06 -14.00
N ASP A 136 5.90 -24.69 -12.85
CA ASP A 136 6.15 -26.13 -12.74
C ASP A 136 4.95 -26.95 -13.19
N GLN A 137 3.73 -26.61 -12.72
CA GLN A 137 2.51 -27.29 -13.13
C GLN A 137 2.24 -27.14 -14.64
N LEU A 138 2.48 -25.95 -15.20
CA LEU A 138 2.37 -25.74 -16.65
C LEU A 138 3.39 -26.55 -17.47
N ASN A 139 4.51 -26.97 -16.87
CA ASN A 139 5.51 -27.85 -17.51
C ASN A 139 5.14 -29.33 -17.36
N LEU A 140 4.60 -29.73 -16.20
CA LEU A 140 4.27 -31.12 -15.87
C LEU A 140 3.12 -31.68 -16.70
N THR A 141 2.07 -30.88 -16.93
CA THR A 141 0.88 -31.37 -17.63
C THR A 141 1.15 -31.68 -19.10
N GLY A 142 2.20 -31.13 -19.71
CA GLY A 142 2.60 -31.41 -21.10
C GLY A 142 1.60 -30.97 -22.18
N GLU A 143 0.36 -30.67 -21.79
CA GLU A 143 -0.78 -30.22 -22.61
C GLU A 143 -0.69 -28.73 -22.95
N PHE A 144 -0.02 -27.93 -22.12
CA PHE A 144 0.15 -26.50 -22.35
C PHE A 144 1.44 -26.23 -23.16
N ARG A 145 1.32 -26.29 -24.49
CA ARG A 145 2.42 -26.02 -25.43
C ARG A 145 2.03 -24.96 -26.45
N GLY A 146 3.04 -24.21 -26.90
CA GLY A 146 2.89 -23.18 -27.94
C GLY A 146 3.13 -21.77 -27.41
N HIS A 147 3.10 -20.81 -28.33
CA HIS A 147 3.46 -19.42 -28.07
C HIS A 147 2.70 -18.81 -26.88
N THR A 148 1.39 -19.07 -26.75
CA THR A 148 0.57 -18.55 -25.66
C THR A 148 1.04 -19.04 -24.28
N ALA A 149 1.41 -20.31 -24.17
CA ALA A 149 1.90 -20.91 -22.94
C ALA A 149 3.31 -20.40 -22.59
N ASP A 150 4.18 -20.22 -23.58
CA ASP A 150 5.53 -19.68 -23.38
C ASP A 150 5.49 -18.20 -22.94
N GLU A 151 4.59 -17.40 -23.52
CA GLU A 151 4.36 -16.01 -23.09
C GLU A 151 3.87 -15.95 -21.64
N LEU A 152 2.94 -16.82 -21.25
CA LEU A 152 2.46 -16.93 -19.87
C LEU A 152 3.59 -17.30 -18.91
N LYS A 153 4.42 -18.29 -19.26
CA LYS A 153 5.59 -18.67 -18.47
C LYS A 153 6.59 -17.51 -18.33
N GLY A 154 6.78 -16.72 -19.39
CA GLY A 154 7.58 -15.50 -19.36
C GLY A 154 7.06 -14.47 -18.37
N LYS A 155 5.74 -14.22 -18.36
CA LYS A 155 5.08 -13.32 -17.39
C LYS A 155 5.20 -13.84 -15.95
N LEU A 156 5.00 -15.13 -15.72
CA LEU A 156 5.19 -15.73 -14.38
C LEU A 156 6.65 -15.67 -13.92
N ALA A 157 7.61 -15.88 -14.82
CA ALA A 157 9.03 -15.76 -14.52
C ALA A 157 9.46 -14.33 -14.16
N ALA A 158 8.75 -13.30 -14.62
CA ALA A 158 8.97 -11.92 -14.21
C ALA A 158 8.53 -11.66 -12.75
N LEU A 159 7.69 -12.54 -12.17
CA LEU A 159 7.17 -12.44 -10.80
C LEU A 159 7.95 -13.32 -9.81
N ARG A 160 9.20 -13.70 -10.11
CA ARG A 160 9.99 -14.59 -9.24
C ARG A 160 10.15 -14.10 -7.80
N SER A 161 10.08 -12.78 -7.58
CA SER A 161 10.14 -12.16 -6.26
C SER A 161 8.95 -12.49 -5.36
N LEU A 162 7.86 -13.01 -5.93
CA LEU A 162 6.69 -13.48 -5.17
C LEU A 162 6.83 -14.92 -4.68
N ASN A 163 7.93 -15.63 -5.00
CA ASN A 163 8.20 -16.99 -4.51
C ASN A 163 8.73 -16.97 -3.08
N LEU A 164 7.92 -16.47 -2.15
CA LEU A 164 8.28 -16.39 -0.73
C LEU A 164 7.83 -17.65 0.02
N THR A 165 8.63 -18.03 1.03
CA THR A 165 8.20 -18.95 2.09
C THR A 165 7.84 -18.11 3.31
N GLY A 166 6.82 -18.51 4.08
CA GLY A 166 6.33 -17.62 5.14
C GLY A 166 5.34 -18.24 6.09
N GLU A 167 4.83 -17.39 6.98
CA GLU A 167 3.86 -17.73 8.01
C GLU A 167 2.49 -18.11 7.41
N THR A 168 1.71 -18.91 8.14
CA THR A 168 0.36 -19.33 7.78
C THR A 168 -0.68 -18.74 8.73
N GLY A 169 -1.91 -18.56 8.24
CA GLY A 169 -3.02 -18.00 9.02
C GLY A 169 -2.86 -16.51 9.37
N VAL A 170 -1.94 -15.82 8.72
CA VAL A 170 -1.70 -14.38 8.92
C VAL A 170 -2.87 -13.56 8.39
N VAL A 171 -3.39 -13.89 7.20
CA VAL A 171 -4.50 -13.15 6.58
C VAL A 171 -5.74 -13.23 7.47
N ARG A 172 -6.02 -14.41 8.03
CA ARG A 172 -7.12 -14.58 9.00
C ARG A 172 -6.96 -13.69 10.23
N LYS A 173 -5.77 -13.67 10.84
CA LYS A 173 -5.47 -12.80 12.01
C LYS A 173 -5.63 -11.32 11.67
N MET A 174 -5.23 -10.91 10.47
CA MET A 174 -5.41 -9.54 10.00
C MET A 174 -6.89 -9.15 9.85
N MET A 175 -7.77 -10.08 9.47
CA MET A 175 -9.22 -9.83 9.39
C MET A 175 -9.89 -9.69 10.76
N GLU A 176 -9.27 -10.20 11.83
CA GLU A 176 -9.85 -10.18 13.18
C GLU A 176 -9.78 -8.81 13.87
N LYS A 177 -8.89 -7.92 13.40
CA LYS A 177 -8.61 -6.60 13.97
C LYS A 177 -8.47 -5.55 12.86
N SER A 178 -8.43 -4.27 13.22
CA SER A 178 -8.06 -3.23 12.26
C SER A 178 -6.57 -3.35 11.91
N SER A 179 -6.26 -3.49 10.63
CA SER A 179 -4.90 -3.77 10.16
C SER A 179 -4.63 -3.18 8.77
N VAL A 180 -3.34 -3.02 8.46
CA VAL A 180 -2.85 -2.55 7.16
C VAL A 180 -1.97 -3.64 6.53
N ALA A 181 -2.34 -4.07 5.33
CA ALA A 181 -1.52 -4.90 4.46
C ALA A 181 -0.70 -3.97 3.54
N SER A 182 0.60 -3.85 3.81
CA SER A 182 1.51 -2.99 3.04
C SER A 182 2.26 -3.78 1.96
N PHE A 183 2.15 -3.32 0.72
CA PHE A 183 2.77 -3.92 -0.47
C PHE A 183 3.97 -3.11 -0.99
N SER A 184 4.35 -2.05 -0.26
CA SER A 184 5.44 -1.12 -0.59
C SER A 184 6.80 -1.79 -0.80
N ALA A 185 7.04 -2.95 -0.18
CA ALA A 185 8.31 -3.68 -0.28
C ALA A 185 8.38 -4.62 -1.51
N ALA A 186 7.37 -4.67 -2.37
CA ALA A 186 7.41 -5.47 -3.58
C ALA A 186 8.43 -4.88 -4.58
N GLU A 187 9.19 -5.75 -5.26
CA GLU A 187 10.27 -5.33 -6.17
C GLU A 187 9.78 -4.58 -7.42
N SER A 188 8.52 -4.80 -7.83
CA SER A 188 7.92 -4.14 -8.98
C SER A 188 6.45 -3.83 -8.75
N HIS A 189 5.94 -2.84 -9.48
CA HIS A 189 4.52 -2.46 -9.44
C HIS A 189 3.62 -3.64 -9.84
N GLN A 190 4.00 -4.41 -10.85
CA GLN A 190 3.23 -5.57 -11.28
C GLN A 190 3.23 -6.68 -10.22
N ALA A 191 4.34 -6.89 -9.52
CA ALA A 191 4.41 -7.83 -8.40
C ALA A 191 3.50 -7.39 -7.23
N ALA A 192 3.47 -6.09 -6.93
CA ALA A 192 2.53 -5.53 -5.94
C ALA A 192 1.06 -5.73 -6.37
N GLU A 193 0.73 -5.48 -7.64
CA GLU A 193 -0.64 -5.65 -8.18
C GLU A 193 -1.11 -7.10 -8.03
N VAL A 194 -0.27 -8.06 -8.42
CA VAL A 194 -0.55 -9.50 -8.25
C VAL A 194 -0.71 -9.85 -6.76
N ALA A 195 0.22 -9.40 -5.90
CA ALA A 195 0.19 -9.69 -4.47
C ALA A 195 -1.08 -9.16 -3.79
N VAL A 196 -1.51 -7.94 -4.12
CA VAL A 196 -2.74 -7.34 -3.59
C VAL A 196 -3.96 -8.15 -4.02
N MET A 197 -4.04 -8.54 -5.29
CA MET A 197 -5.18 -9.31 -5.78
C MET A 197 -5.24 -10.71 -5.19
N LEU A 198 -4.09 -11.37 -4.98
CA LEU A 198 -4.03 -12.68 -4.31
C LEU A 198 -4.41 -12.59 -2.83
N PHE A 199 -3.97 -11.54 -2.13
CA PHE A 199 -4.41 -11.26 -0.77
C PHE A 199 -5.92 -11.06 -0.70
N LEU A 200 -6.47 -10.28 -1.63
CA LEU A 200 -7.92 -10.07 -1.74
C LEU A 200 -8.67 -11.38 -2.04
N ALA A 201 -8.18 -12.19 -2.96
CA ALA A 201 -8.74 -13.51 -3.27
C ALA A 201 -8.79 -14.40 -2.01
N LYS A 202 -7.72 -14.42 -1.22
CA LYS A 202 -7.65 -15.14 0.06
C LYS A 202 -8.66 -14.61 1.08
N VAL A 203 -8.79 -13.29 1.24
CA VAL A 203 -9.78 -12.67 2.14
C VAL A 203 -11.22 -13.10 1.76
N LEU A 204 -11.54 -13.09 0.46
CA LEU A 204 -12.85 -13.51 -0.04
C LEU A 204 -13.08 -15.01 0.15
N ALA A 205 -12.07 -15.85 -0.12
CA ALA A 205 -12.14 -17.29 0.10
C ALA A 205 -12.34 -17.66 1.57
N LEU A 206 -11.60 -16.99 2.48
CA LEU A 206 -11.75 -17.12 3.93
C LEU A 206 -13.17 -16.74 4.38
N SER A 207 -13.66 -15.60 3.92
CA SER A 207 -14.99 -15.09 4.24
C SER A 207 -16.07 -16.05 3.77
N ALA A 208 -15.96 -16.53 2.53
CA ALA A 208 -16.85 -17.53 1.96
C ALA A 208 -16.79 -18.86 2.75
N SER A 209 -15.67 -19.17 3.39
CA SER A 209 -15.48 -20.38 4.20
C SER A 209 -15.95 -20.22 5.66
N GLY A 210 -16.61 -19.11 6.00
CA GLY A 210 -17.20 -18.85 7.31
C GLY A 210 -16.31 -18.06 8.27
N ALA A 211 -15.13 -17.60 7.82
CA ALA A 211 -14.38 -16.61 8.61
C ALA A 211 -15.15 -15.28 8.64
N LYS A 212 -15.14 -14.60 9.78
CA LYS A 212 -15.79 -13.28 9.88
C LYS A 212 -14.99 -12.28 9.05
N PRO A 213 -15.59 -11.63 8.02
CA PRO A 213 -14.91 -10.63 7.23
C PRO A 213 -14.63 -9.35 8.05
N PRO A 214 -13.69 -8.50 7.61
CA PRO A 214 -13.58 -7.14 8.13
C PRO A 214 -14.90 -6.37 7.92
N ASP A 215 -15.20 -5.41 8.78
CA ASP A 215 -16.39 -4.57 8.60
C ASP A 215 -16.21 -3.63 7.39
N VAL A 216 -14.98 -3.15 7.17
CA VAL A 216 -14.61 -2.25 6.06
C VAL A 216 -13.30 -2.70 5.42
N LEU A 217 -13.32 -2.85 4.09
CA LEU A 217 -12.14 -3.02 3.26
C LEU A 217 -11.83 -1.70 2.55
N ILE A 218 -10.62 -1.18 2.72
CA ILE A 218 -10.15 0.03 2.04
C ILE A 218 -9.05 -0.35 1.07
N VAL A 219 -9.21 0.00 -0.20
CA VAL A 219 -8.26 -0.32 -1.26
C VAL A 219 -7.65 0.99 -1.78
N GLY A 220 -6.37 1.21 -1.45
CA GLY A 220 -5.59 2.31 -2.03
C GLY A 220 -5.19 2.02 -3.48
N GLU A 221 -5.05 3.09 -4.28
CA GLU A 221 -4.70 3.00 -5.71
C GLU A 221 -5.56 2.01 -6.50
N ALA A 222 -6.88 2.02 -6.25
CA ALA A 222 -7.82 1.05 -6.80
C ALA A 222 -7.82 1.00 -8.35
N ASN A 223 -7.40 2.08 -9.02
CA ASN A 223 -7.23 2.12 -10.47
C ASN A 223 -6.14 1.19 -11.01
N ARG A 224 -5.15 0.80 -10.19
CA ARG A 224 -4.15 -0.19 -10.58
C ARG A 224 -4.71 -1.61 -10.54
N ILE A 225 -5.56 -1.88 -9.55
CA ILE A 225 -6.11 -3.20 -9.29
C ILE A 225 -7.32 -3.45 -10.20
N PHE A 226 -8.26 -2.52 -10.28
CA PHE A 226 -9.46 -2.61 -11.11
C PHE A 226 -9.36 -1.63 -12.29
N SER A 227 -8.27 -1.76 -13.06
CA SER A 227 -8.06 -0.98 -14.27
C SER A 227 -9.05 -1.42 -15.36
N ASN A 228 -9.48 -0.46 -16.19
CA ASN A 228 -10.29 -0.71 -17.38
C ASN A 228 -9.41 -1.35 -18.47
N LEU A 229 -9.12 -2.65 -18.32
CA LEU A 229 -8.25 -3.38 -19.24
C LEU A 229 -9.04 -3.82 -20.50
N PRO A 230 -8.50 -3.60 -21.71
CA PRO A 230 -9.21 -3.88 -22.95
C PRO A 230 -9.43 -5.37 -23.23
N VAL A 231 -8.60 -6.25 -22.63
CA VAL A 231 -8.63 -7.70 -22.88
C VAL A 231 -9.61 -8.44 -21.95
N THR A 232 -9.79 -7.96 -20.72
CA THR A 232 -10.64 -8.59 -19.70
C THR A 232 -12.06 -8.01 -19.71
N ARG A 233 -12.80 -8.19 -20.82
CA ARG A 233 -14.23 -7.83 -20.89
C ARG A 233 -15.15 -8.93 -20.36
N HIS A 234 -14.61 -10.07 -19.95
CA HIS A 234 -15.37 -11.13 -19.29
C HIS A 234 -15.55 -10.81 -17.80
N GLY A 235 -16.70 -11.19 -17.24
CA GLY A 235 -17.08 -10.86 -15.87
C GLY A 235 -15.96 -11.16 -14.87
N ASN A 236 -15.38 -10.10 -14.32
CA ASN A 236 -14.27 -10.17 -13.39
C ASN A 236 -14.75 -10.87 -12.11
N ARG A 237 -14.44 -12.17 -11.96
CA ARG A 237 -14.93 -12.98 -10.84
C ARG A 237 -14.46 -12.43 -9.50
N LEU A 238 -13.23 -11.93 -9.42
CA LEU A 238 -12.69 -11.31 -8.22
C LEU A 238 -13.51 -10.07 -7.82
N LEU A 239 -13.72 -9.15 -8.76
CA LEU A 239 -14.52 -7.94 -8.52
C LEU A 239 -15.99 -8.28 -8.22
N ILE A 240 -16.63 -9.18 -8.98
CA ILE A 240 -18.01 -9.61 -8.76
C ILE A 240 -18.18 -10.21 -7.35
N THR A 241 -17.23 -11.08 -6.95
CA THR A 241 -17.24 -11.68 -5.62
C THR A 241 -17.02 -10.65 -4.53
N LEU A 242 -16.12 -9.68 -4.75
CA LEU A 242 -15.91 -8.56 -3.84
C LEU A 242 -17.18 -7.71 -3.69
N LEU A 243 -17.83 -7.35 -4.81
CA LEU A 243 -19.06 -6.55 -4.84
C LEU A 243 -20.27 -7.28 -4.25
N SER A 244 -20.26 -8.62 -4.28
CA SER A 244 -21.30 -9.45 -3.68
C SER A 244 -21.04 -9.76 -2.19
N SER A 245 -19.88 -9.39 -1.65
CA SER A 245 -19.55 -9.62 -0.24
C SER A 245 -20.28 -8.64 0.68
N GLU A 246 -20.47 -9.04 1.95
CA GLU A 246 -21.08 -8.23 3.01
C GLU A 246 -20.14 -7.14 3.58
N MET A 247 -18.91 -7.04 3.07
CA MET A 247 -17.94 -6.04 3.52
C MET A 247 -18.32 -4.67 2.96
N ALA A 248 -18.26 -3.63 3.79
CA ALA A 248 -18.21 -2.27 3.27
C ALA A 248 -16.90 -2.08 2.49
N ARG A 249 -16.95 -1.39 1.36
CA ARG A 249 -15.81 -1.23 0.46
C ARG A 249 -15.54 0.23 0.23
N VAL A 250 -14.30 0.66 0.44
CA VAL A 250 -13.86 2.01 0.11
C VAL A 250 -12.73 1.91 -0.87
N PHE A 251 -12.97 2.36 -2.09
CA PHE A 251 -11.95 2.33 -3.11
C PHE A 251 -11.43 3.74 -3.38
N ALA A 252 -10.11 3.92 -3.26
CA ALA A 252 -9.48 5.22 -3.41
C ALA A 252 -8.58 5.25 -4.66
N SER A 253 -8.79 6.24 -5.51
CA SER A 253 -8.00 6.43 -6.73
C SER A 253 -7.72 7.91 -6.98
N GLU A 254 -6.45 8.28 -6.98
CA GLU A 254 -6.03 9.62 -7.42
C GLU A 254 -6.11 9.78 -8.94
N ALA A 255 -6.08 8.66 -9.69
CA ALA A 255 -6.31 8.69 -11.12
C ALA A 255 -7.78 9.01 -11.40
N THR A 256 -8.00 10.04 -12.21
CA THR A 256 -9.31 10.46 -12.70
C THR A 256 -9.78 9.63 -13.90
N TYR A 257 -8.87 8.89 -14.54
CA TYR A 257 -9.10 8.07 -15.73
C TYR A 257 -8.59 6.63 -15.51
N GLY A 258 -9.07 5.69 -16.33
CA GLY A 258 -8.60 4.30 -16.32
C GLY A 258 -9.24 3.39 -15.26
N LEU A 259 -10.17 3.91 -14.46
CA LEU A 259 -11.03 3.11 -13.59
C LEU A 259 -12.06 2.33 -14.41
N ASP A 260 -12.32 1.08 -14.03
CA ASP A 260 -13.38 0.28 -14.64
C ASP A 260 -14.77 0.96 -14.48
N HIS A 261 -15.60 0.91 -15.52
CA HIS A 261 -16.92 1.56 -15.48
C HIS A 261 -17.85 0.92 -14.45
N HIS A 262 -17.79 -0.41 -14.28
CA HIS A 262 -18.58 -1.12 -13.26
C HIS A 262 -18.15 -0.68 -11.86
N PHE A 263 -16.86 -0.40 -11.66
CA PHE A 263 -16.38 0.13 -10.40
C PHE A 263 -17.00 1.50 -10.07
N VAL A 264 -17.13 2.39 -11.06
CA VAL A 264 -17.76 3.70 -10.85
C VAL A 264 -19.27 3.55 -10.57
N GLU A 265 -19.94 2.66 -11.30
CA GLU A 265 -21.39 2.45 -11.23
C GLU A 265 -21.86 1.70 -9.98
N THR A 266 -21.01 0.86 -9.38
CA THR A 266 -21.40 -0.03 -8.27
C THR A 266 -21.42 0.62 -6.90
N ALA A 267 -20.83 1.82 -6.74
CA ALA A 267 -20.87 2.58 -5.49
C ALA A 267 -21.88 3.75 -5.59
N PRO A 268 -22.98 3.74 -4.81
CA PRO A 268 -23.94 4.85 -4.80
C PRO A 268 -23.36 6.12 -4.17
N THR A 269 -22.42 5.95 -3.24
CA THR A 269 -21.73 7.03 -2.53
C THR A 269 -20.36 7.28 -3.13
N ARG A 270 -20.06 8.54 -3.44
CA ARG A 270 -18.80 8.97 -4.06
C ARG A 270 -18.28 10.21 -3.37
N ILE A 271 -16.97 10.31 -3.21
CA ILE A 271 -16.31 11.52 -2.77
C ILE A 271 -15.33 11.98 -3.86
N LEU A 272 -15.56 13.17 -4.38
CA LEU A 272 -14.78 13.76 -5.46
C LEU A 272 -13.81 14.81 -4.89
N SER A 273 -12.59 14.84 -5.41
CA SER A 273 -11.66 15.95 -5.14
C SER A 273 -12.19 17.26 -5.72
N SER A 274 -11.82 18.37 -5.10
CA SER A 274 -12.12 19.72 -5.59
C SER A 274 -11.68 19.94 -7.04
N SER A 275 -10.51 19.44 -7.42
CA SER A 275 -9.98 19.56 -8.79
C SER A 275 -10.91 18.89 -9.81
N LEU A 276 -11.31 17.64 -9.54
CA LEU A 276 -12.17 16.88 -10.44
C LEU A 276 -13.56 17.51 -10.54
N TRP A 277 -14.14 17.91 -9.41
CA TRP A 277 -15.44 18.58 -9.39
C TRP A 277 -15.40 19.90 -10.17
N ASN A 278 -14.41 20.76 -9.93
CA ASN A 278 -14.32 22.06 -10.59
C ASN A 278 -14.13 21.92 -12.12
N GLU A 279 -13.46 20.87 -12.59
CA GLU A 279 -13.34 20.55 -14.02
C GLU A 279 -14.67 20.11 -14.64
N VAL A 280 -15.41 19.24 -13.94
CA VAL A 280 -16.72 18.73 -14.38
C VAL A 280 -17.78 19.84 -14.36
N SER A 281 -17.87 20.62 -13.28
CA SER A 281 -18.82 21.71 -13.13
C SER A 281 -18.49 22.93 -14.00
N GLY A 282 -17.21 23.13 -14.34
CA GLY A 282 -16.74 24.19 -15.23
C GLY A 282 -16.99 23.95 -16.71
N GLY A 283 -17.69 22.86 -17.08
CA GLY A 283 -18.03 22.54 -18.48
C GLY A 283 -16.84 22.17 -19.37
N ARG A 284 -15.67 21.90 -18.79
CA ARG A 284 -14.44 21.53 -19.52
C ARG A 284 -14.20 20.02 -19.58
N SER A 285 -15.20 19.21 -19.25
CA SER A 285 -15.06 17.76 -19.28
C SER A 285 -15.42 17.19 -20.66
N PRO A 286 -14.53 16.43 -21.32
CA PRO A 286 -14.90 15.62 -22.50
C PRO A 286 -15.82 14.42 -22.16
N LEU A 287 -16.21 14.24 -20.88
CA LEU A 287 -16.95 13.10 -20.36
C LEU A 287 -18.34 13.46 -19.81
N GLY A 288 -19.06 14.38 -20.46
CA GLY A 288 -20.48 14.62 -20.19
C GLY A 288 -21.27 13.31 -20.32
N GLY A 289 -21.42 12.57 -19.22
CA GLY A 289 -22.04 11.24 -19.21
C GLY A 289 -21.66 10.35 -18.02
N LEU A 290 -20.37 10.26 -17.64
CA LEU A 290 -19.93 9.28 -16.61
C LEU A 290 -19.86 9.87 -15.18
N TYR A 291 -19.60 11.17 -15.07
CA TYR A 291 -19.58 11.91 -13.81
C TYR A 291 -20.60 13.05 -13.79
N SER A 292 -21.42 13.15 -14.85
CA SER A 292 -22.52 14.11 -14.92
C SER A 292 -23.76 13.54 -14.24
N PRO A 293 -24.50 14.32 -13.44
CA PRO A 293 -25.80 13.93 -12.91
C PRO A 293 -26.86 13.97 -14.02
N GLN A 294 -26.76 13.12 -15.04
CA GLN A 294 -27.73 13.06 -16.13
C GLN A 294 -28.95 12.16 -15.85
N GLN A 295 -29.16 11.78 -14.59
CA GLN A 295 -30.40 11.12 -14.14
C GLN A 295 -31.12 11.87 -13.00
N ALA A 296 -30.90 13.18 -12.86
CA ALA A 296 -31.88 14.04 -12.21
C ALA A 296 -32.77 14.65 -13.30
N ALA A 297 -33.82 13.92 -13.69
CA ALA A 297 -34.89 14.49 -14.49
C ALA A 297 -35.40 15.77 -13.81
N GLY A 298 -35.15 16.92 -14.42
CA GLY A 298 -35.92 18.14 -14.14
C GLY A 298 -35.32 19.20 -13.19
N ARG A 299 -33.99 19.40 -13.11
CA ARG A 299 -33.47 20.68 -12.60
C ARG A 299 -32.53 21.35 -13.61
N ARG A 300 -32.95 22.52 -14.07
CA ARG A 300 -32.21 23.42 -14.95
C ARG A 300 -30.86 23.76 -14.28
N TYR A 301 -29.74 23.39 -14.92
CA TYR A 301 -28.41 23.86 -14.56
C TYR A 301 -28.27 25.34 -14.93
N ALA A 302 -28.72 26.20 -14.04
CA ALA A 302 -28.46 27.64 -14.07
C ALA A 302 -28.60 28.22 -12.67
N GLU A 303 -27.74 27.81 -11.73
CA GLU A 303 -27.59 28.46 -10.42
C GLU A 303 -26.21 28.10 -9.85
N SER A 304 -25.30 29.08 -9.81
CA SER A 304 -23.97 29.08 -9.19
C SER A 304 -23.27 27.72 -9.06
N ALA A 305 -22.48 27.32 -10.07
CA ALA A 305 -21.58 26.17 -9.95
C ALA A 305 -20.72 26.35 -8.69
N LEU A 306 -20.93 25.47 -7.71
CA LEU A 306 -20.18 25.45 -6.47
C LEU A 306 -18.69 25.24 -6.80
N ILE A 307 -17.87 26.28 -6.64
CA ILE A 307 -16.41 26.14 -6.77
C ILE A 307 -15.85 25.69 -5.43
N LEU A 308 -15.15 24.56 -5.43
CA LEU A 308 -14.51 24.00 -4.23
C LEU A 308 -13.06 24.48 -4.11
N THR A 309 -12.64 24.81 -2.89
CA THR A 309 -11.23 25.12 -2.61
C THR A 309 -10.38 23.85 -2.62
N PRO A 310 -9.05 23.93 -2.84
CA PRO A 310 -8.19 22.75 -3.02
C PRO A 310 -8.25 21.69 -1.90
N ASN A 311 -8.54 22.11 -0.67
CA ASN A 311 -8.63 21.25 0.53
C ASN A 311 -10.04 20.68 0.78
N MET A 312 -10.99 20.94 -0.09
CA MET A 312 -12.36 20.45 0.02
C MET A 312 -12.63 19.26 -0.87
N PHE A 313 -13.59 18.45 -0.45
CA PHE A 313 -14.12 17.32 -1.18
C PHE A 313 -15.64 17.43 -1.27
N LEU A 314 -16.22 16.83 -2.30
CA LEU A 314 -17.66 16.74 -2.48
C LEU A 314 -18.10 15.30 -2.22
N LEU A 315 -18.93 15.09 -1.19
CA LEU A 315 -19.69 13.86 -1.03
C LEU A 315 -20.92 13.92 -1.94
N GLN A 316 -21.13 12.88 -2.75
CA GLN A 316 -22.34 12.65 -3.54
C GLN A 316 -22.92 11.29 -3.16
N ASP A 317 -24.17 11.27 -2.74
CA ASP A 317 -24.95 10.05 -2.52
C ASP A 317 -26.10 10.03 -3.53
N SER A 318 -25.92 9.24 -4.58
CA SER A 318 -26.90 9.14 -5.67
C SER A 318 -28.18 8.42 -5.23
N ALA A 319 -28.10 7.50 -4.28
CA ALA A 319 -29.26 6.77 -3.77
C ALA A 319 -30.19 7.68 -2.94
N ARG A 320 -29.61 8.66 -2.24
CA ARG A 320 -30.35 9.61 -1.38
C ARG A 320 -30.58 10.97 -2.01
N GLY A 321 -29.95 11.24 -3.16
CA GLY A 321 -30.01 12.54 -3.83
C GLY A 321 -29.37 13.65 -3.00
N TYR A 322 -28.30 13.33 -2.26
CA TYR A 322 -27.63 14.26 -1.34
C TYR A 322 -26.23 14.62 -1.84
N GLU A 323 -25.88 15.90 -1.77
CA GLU A 323 -24.55 16.41 -2.08
C GLU A 323 -24.08 17.35 -0.97
N GLU A 324 -22.86 17.16 -0.48
CA GLU A 324 -22.29 18.00 0.57
C GLU A 324 -20.80 18.20 0.38
N ALA A 325 -20.39 19.47 0.38
CA ALA A 325 -18.99 19.82 0.38
C ALA A 325 -18.45 19.85 1.81
N PHE A 326 -17.27 19.28 2.03
CA PHE A 326 -16.68 19.22 3.35
C PHE A 326 -15.15 19.35 3.30
N VAL A 327 -14.58 19.74 4.44
CA VAL A 327 -13.14 19.68 4.70
C VAL A 327 -12.88 18.45 5.57
N PRO A 328 -12.00 17.52 5.17
CA PRO A 328 -11.67 16.36 5.99
C PRO A 328 -11.11 16.81 7.34
N ARG A 329 -11.42 16.05 8.40
CA ARG A 329 -10.81 16.34 9.69
C ARG A 329 -9.31 16.10 9.62
N ASN A 330 -8.54 17.01 10.21
CA ASN A 330 -7.13 16.78 10.41
C ASN A 330 -6.96 15.74 11.49
N PHE A 331 -6.27 14.68 11.13
CA PHE A 331 -5.63 13.84 12.10
C PHE A 331 -4.22 14.36 12.20
N GLU A 332 -3.89 14.98 13.33
CA GLU A 332 -2.47 15.06 13.66
C GLU A 332 -1.96 13.61 13.57
N PRO A 333 -0.94 13.32 12.74
CA PRO A 333 -0.11 12.17 13.10
C PRO A 333 0.23 12.45 14.56
N LEU A 334 0.07 11.46 15.43
CA LEU A 334 0.80 11.54 16.67
C LEU A 334 2.22 11.84 16.19
N THR A 335 2.65 13.09 16.40
CA THR A 335 4.04 13.33 16.63
C THR A 335 4.31 12.26 17.66
N THR A 336 5.14 11.31 17.32
CA THR A 336 6.14 10.91 18.28
C THR A 336 6.74 12.23 18.79
N GLN A 337 6.05 12.89 19.73
CA GLN A 337 6.65 13.10 21.02
C GLN A 337 7.14 11.71 21.34
N GLU A 338 8.38 11.45 20.96
CA GLU A 338 9.16 10.49 21.69
C GLU A 338 8.81 10.79 23.14
N PRO A 339 8.16 9.87 23.88
CA PRO A 339 8.19 10.01 25.33
C PRO A 339 9.67 10.27 25.64
N PRO A 340 10.02 11.27 26.48
CA PRO A 340 11.42 11.59 26.75
C PRO A 340 12.11 10.26 26.96
N GLN A 341 12.96 9.87 26.00
CA GLN A 341 13.43 8.50 25.94
C GLN A 341 14.07 8.27 27.30
N GLU A 342 13.43 7.45 28.14
CA GLU A 342 14.17 6.86 29.25
C GLU A 342 15.31 6.15 28.55
N PRO A 343 16.57 6.54 28.82
CA PRO A 343 17.69 6.07 28.05
C PRO A 343 17.69 4.55 28.13
N LEU A 344 17.41 3.91 26.99
CA LEU A 344 17.72 2.50 26.78
C LEU A 344 19.19 2.32 27.24
N PRO A 345 19.48 1.29 28.05
CA PRO A 345 20.83 1.09 28.54
C PRO A 345 21.77 0.97 27.34
N ARG A 346 22.66 1.96 27.24
CA ARG A 346 23.71 2.09 26.23
C ARG A 346 24.40 0.73 26.04
N LYS A 347 24.27 0.13 24.86
CA LYS A 347 25.34 -0.76 24.37
C LYS A 347 26.54 0.15 24.10
N ASP A 348 27.71 -0.27 24.57
CA ASP A 348 28.92 0.55 24.72
C ASP A 348 29.34 1.29 23.44
N ASP A 349 28.83 2.52 23.32
CA ASP A 349 29.18 3.62 22.40
C ASP A 349 30.72 3.85 22.36
N THR A 350 31.40 3.52 23.46
CA THR A 350 32.86 3.58 23.64
C THR A 350 33.64 2.60 22.77
N SER A 351 33.09 1.42 22.47
CA SER A 351 33.78 0.40 21.64
C SER A 351 33.88 0.83 20.18
N LEU A 352 32.78 1.34 19.61
CA LEU A 352 32.72 1.81 18.23
C LEU A 352 33.54 3.09 18.03
N VAL A 353 33.49 4.02 19.00
CA VAL A 353 34.34 5.22 19.00
C VAL A 353 35.82 4.83 18.98
N LYS A 354 36.23 3.84 19.79
CA LYS A 354 37.62 3.37 19.80
C LYS A 354 38.04 2.79 18.44
N GLN A 355 37.23 1.93 17.84
CA GLN A 355 37.51 1.35 16.53
C GLN A 355 37.67 2.41 15.43
N ILE A 356 36.81 3.43 15.43
CA ILE A 356 36.88 4.54 14.45
C ILE A 356 38.18 5.35 14.63
N LEU A 357 38.56 5.67 15.88
CA LEU A 357 39.79 6.41 16.18
C LEU A 357 41.04 5.58 15.83
N GLU A 358 41.05 4.27 16.14
CA GLU A 358 42.17 3.39 15.82
C GLU A 358 42.41 3.30 14.30
N ILE A 359 41.36 3.13 13.50
CA ILE A 359 41.46 3.08 12.03
C ILE A 359 41.95 4.42 11.48
N ALA A 360 41.46 5.55 12.01
CA ALA A 360 41.92 6.88 11.61
C ALA A 360 43.38 7.17 12.02
N SER A 361 43.90 6.53 13.07
CA SER A 361 45.32 6.63 13.47
C SER A 361 46.24 5.74 12.63
N THR A 362 45.76 4.53 12.29
CA THR A 362 46.57 3.48 11.67
C THR A 362 46.81 3.75 10.18
N TYR A 363 45.82 4.34 9.51
CA TYR A 363 45.86 4.56 8.06
C TYR A 363 45.94 6.05 7.72
N GLU A 364 47.13 6.49 7.28
CA GLU A 364 47.45 7.91 7.01
C GLU A 364 46.58 8.57 5.91
N LYS A 365 45.87 7.76 5.09
CA LYS A 365 44.98 8.19 4.00
C LYS A 365 43.56 7.61 4.11
N ALA A 366 43.11 7.25 5.32
CA ALA A 366 41.74 6.77 5.50
C ALA A 366 40.73 7.84 5.05
N THR A 367 39.78 7.46 4.22
CA THR A 367 38.65 8.32 3.83
C THR A 367 37.42 7.97 4.67
N ARG A 368 36.48 8.91 4.82
CA ARG A 368 35.19 8.66 5.47
C ARG A 368 34.50 7.43 4.86
N GLY A 369 34.49 7.34 3.52
CA GLY A 369 33.90 6.22 2.79
C GLY A 369 34.56 4.87 3.11
N SER A 370 35.89 4.83 3.24
CA SER A 370 36.59 3.60 3.60
C SER A 370 36.37 3.16 5.05
N ILE A 371 36.30 4.11 6.01
CA ILE A 371 36.05 3.79 7.43
C ILE A 371 34.63 3.24 7.59
N VAL A 372 33.65 3.93 7.00
CA VAL A 372 32.25 3.49 7.01
C VAL A 372 32.12 2.14 6.33
N SER A 373 32.69 1.94 5.14
CA SER A 373 32.59 0.64 4.45
C SER A 373 33.23 -0.51 5.22
N TYR A 374 34.31 -0.27 5.96
CA TYR A 374 35.01 -1.32 6.70
C TYR A 374 34.27 -1.69 7.99
N LEU A 375 33.82 -0.70 8.76
CA LEU A 375 33.11 -0.92 10.03
C LEU A 375 31.64 -1.32 9.85
N SER A 376 31.05 -1.03 8.68
CA SER A 376 29.68 -1.45 8.35
C SER A 376 29.54 -2.96 8.11
N VAL A 377 30.64 -3.71 8.10
CA VAL A 377 30.62 -5.19 8.04
C VAL A 377 30.10 -5.76 9.36
N GLU A 378 30.43 -5.12 10.49
CA GLU A 378 30.10 -5.61 11.84
C GLU A 378 29.11 -4.70 12.58
N ASN A 379 28.93 -3.45 12.13
CA ASN A 379 28.05 -2.46 12.76
C ASN A 379 27.05 -1.88 11.74
N PRO A 380 25.86 -1.41 12.16
CA PRO A 380 24.93 -0.75 11.27
C PRO A 380 25.54 0.51 10.63
N LYS A 381 25.46 0.62 9.30
CA LYS A 381 26.06 1.72 8.53
C LYS A 381 25.64 3.11 9.04
N GLU A 382 24.37 3.28 9.40
CA GLU A 382 23.84 4.55 9.92
C GLU A 382 24.44 4.94 11.27
N GLU A 383 24.78 3.95 12.12
CA GLU A 383 25.37 4.18 13.44
C GLU A 383 26.85 4.57 13.32
N VAL A 384 27.58 3.94 12.38
CA VAL A 384 28.96 4.31 12.05
C VAL A 384 29.01 5.73 11.47
N GLU A 385 28.12 6.07 10.52
CA GLU A 385 28.06 7.42 9.93
C GLU A 385 27.73 8.48 10.99
N LYS A 386 26.72 8.24 11.84
CA LYS A 386 26.38 9.15 12.95
C LYS A 386 27.53 9.33 13.93
N THR A 387 28.27 8.25 14.24
CA THR A 387 29.40 8.32 15.17
C THR A 387 30.59 9.08 14.58
N VAL A 388 30.89 8.87 13.29
CA VAL A 388 31.92 9.65 12.58
C VAL A 388 31.55 11.13 12.53
N ASP A 389 30.30 11.46 12.25
CA ASP A 389 29.82 12.85 12.18
C ASP A 389 29.83 13.51 13.58
N ARG A 390 29.50 12.75 14.64
CA ARG A 390 29.66 13.18 16.04
C ARG A 390 31.12 13.48 16.34
N LEU A 391 32.05 12.56 16.06
CA LEU A 391 33.48 12.74 16.33
C LEU A 391 34.10 13.90 15.53
N GLN A 392 33.61 14.15 14.32
CA GLN A 392 34.04 15.30 13.52
C GLN A 392 33.47 16.62 14.08
N SER A 393 32.20 16.66 14.48
CA SER A 393 31.59 17.87 15.08
C SER A 393 32.16 18.22 16.45
N GLU A 394 32.55 17.20 17.24
CA GLU A 394 33.24 17.36 18.52
C GLU A 394 34.74 17.65 18.37
N GLY A 395 35.27 17.68 17.14
CA GLY A 395 36.63 18.11 16.85
C GLY A 395 37.71 17.05 17.09
N TYR A 396 37.35 15.77 17.30
CA TYR A 396 38.29 14.66 17.42
C TYR A 396 38.86 14.20 16.09
N LEU A 397 38.13 14.42 14.99
CA LEU A 397 38.53 14.12 13.62
C LEU A 397 38.54 15.40 12.78
N THR A 398 39.53 15.52 11.90
CA THR A 398 39.64 16.61 10.92
C THR A 398 39.80 16.05 9.52
N VAL A 399 39.24 16.76 8.56
CA VAL A 399 39.32 16.40 7.16
C VAL A 399 40.42 17.22 6.50
N MET A 400 41.49 16.56 6.06
CA MET A 400 42.55 17.18 5.27
C MET A 400 42.38 16.79 3.79
N GLY A 401 42.31 17.79 2.91
CA GLY A 401 42.35 17.57 1.47
C GLY A 401 43.73 17.02 1.07
N ALA A 402 43.76 15.82 0.51
CA ALA A 402 44.99 15.24 -0.02
C ALA A 402 45.12 15.53 -1.52
N ASP A 403 46.36 15.78 -1.95
CA ASP A 403 46.77 16.27 -3.26
C ASP A 403 46.02 15.78 -4.51
N VAL A 404 45.87 16.73 -5.43
CA VAL A 404 45.19 16.67 -6.73
C VAL A 404 45.99 15.82 -7.72
N LYS A 405 45.60 14.55 -7.93
CA LYS A 405 46.03 13.77 -9.12
C LYS A 405 44.93 12.96 -9.81
N ARG A 406 43.66 13.05 -9.41
CA ARG A 406 42.50 12.53 -10.18
C ARG A 406 41.29 13.45 -9.99
N ASP A 407 40.37 13.45 -10.96
CA ASP A 407 39.20 14.33 -11.13
C ASP A 407 38.16 14.35 -9.99
N SER A 408 38.52 13.96 -8.76
CA SER A 408 37.73 14.20 -7.56
C SER A 408 38.65 14.33 -6.33
N PRO A 409 38.57 15.42 -5.55
CA PRO A 409 39.40 15.58 -4.35
C PRO A 409 39.02 14.53 -3.30
N LEU A 410 39.95 13.63 -2.99
CA LEU A 410 39.80 12.65 -1.93
C LEU A 410 40.13 13.31 -0.59
N HIS A 411 39.11 13.35 0.26
CA HIS A 411 39.17 13.95 1.58
C HIS A 411 39.62 12.90 2.59
N SER A 412 40.84 13.04 3.11
CA SER A 412 41.39 12.13 4.13
C SER A 412 40.97 12.58 5.53
N VAL A 413 40.62 11.63 6.38
CA VAL A 413 40.25 11.85 7.78
C VAL A 413 41.47 11.61 8.64
N ARG A 414 41.84 12.57 9.48
CA ARG A 414 42.96 12.51 10.43
C ARG A 414 42.51 12.87 11.83
N LEU A 415 43.11 12.23 12.82
CA LEU A 415 42.91 12.55 14.23
C LEU A 415 43.51 13.91 14.57
N THR A 416 42.78 14.68 15.37
CA THR A 416 43.31 15.86 16.04
C THR A 416 44.04 15.47 17.32
N GLN A 417 44.78 16.41 17.93
CA GLN A 417 45.45 16.18 19.21
C GLN A 417 44.45 15.72 20.29
N SER A 418 43.25 16.31 20.33
CA SER A 418 42.16 15.89 21.22
C SER A 418 41.64 14.49 20.90
N GLY A 419 41.65 14.06 19.62
CA GLY A 419 41.28 12.70 19.22
C GLY A 419 42.29 11.66 19.71
N TYR A 420 43.60 11.98 19.69
CA TYR A 420 44.63 11.12 20.27
C TYR A 420 44.50 11.01 21.80
N ASP A 421 44.17 12.10 22.49
CA ASP A 421 43.98 12.10 23.94
C ASP A 421 42.73 11.32 24.34
N LEU A 422 41.67 11.36 23.54
CA LEU A 422 40.46 10.54 23.72
C LEU A 422 40.76 9.05 23.48
N MET A 423 41.48 8.71 22.42
CA MET A 423 41.89 7.33 22.12
C MET A 423 42.74 6.72 23.25
N LYS A 424 43.65 7.51 23.86
CA LYS A 424 44.43 7.08 25.03
C LYS A 424 43.60 6.88 26.31
N ARG A 425 42.48 7.57 26.46
CA ARG A 425 41.56 7.40 27.60
C ARG A 425 40.63 6.20 27.44
N LEU A 426 40.44 5.74 26.19
CA LEU A 426 39.63 4.59 25.82
C LEU A 426 40.46 3.31 25.60
N SER A 427 41.79 3.43 25.67
CA SER A 427 42.76 2.33 25.68
C SER A 427 43.01 1.88 27.11
#